data_AF-A0A0K8U560-F1
#
_entry.id   AF-A0A0K8U560-F1
#
_cell.length_a   1.000
_cell.length_b   1.000
_cell.length_c   1.000
_cell.angle_alpha   90.00
_cell.angle_beta   90.00
_cell.angle_gamma   90.00
#
_symmetry.space_group_name_H-M   'P 1'
#
loop_
_entity.id
_entity.type
_entity.pdbx_description
1 polymer ?
#
loop_
_entity_poly.entity_id
_entity_poly.type
_entity_poly.pdbx_seq_one_letter_code
_entity_poly.pdbx_strand_id
1 'polypeptide(L)'
;MGTLAGNLIMKHNHNDFPSDVYIVFEALNAQVVLQESLVKERAVTMTEFLKTEMIGKIIRAIILPPYIREQYIFDSYKIMIRAQNAHAYVNAAFLINVERPSLKIQNARICFGGISPGFIHATEIEEFMKGKQLYDSQVITKIFSIASSTFIADSASSNGSPEYRQKLAFGLLYKTILKNTPERLIPQRLLSGGEILKRPLSSGKQVYESIPENFPVHQPIEKYEGLKQTAGEATYANDIPIAVNQLWAAFVTAKHVGATIASIDTSAAFKLPGVVAFLTFKDIPGKNTISGDEPMFFLENEELFVSGAIKFYHQPIGVIVAESNATANMAAELVKITYDGVGSEVFPTLHDVLKSSRSDRINHTVKSLIENLNIENNYDVCGIGKLDLGLQYHFFLGTAYCCSYTIRRWIGGICNYSVDGPSTRRINRIT
;
A
#
# COMPACT_ATOMS: atom_id res chain seq x y z
N MET A 1 -9.23 0.22 16.49
CA MET A 1 -9.89 -1.11 16.42
C MET A 1 -10.95 -1.06 15.32
N GLY A 2 -11.07 -2.12 14.51
CA GLY A 2 -12.14 -2.23 13.51
C GLY A 2 -13.38 -2.91 14.09
N THR A 3 -14.57 -2.47 13.67
CA THR A 3 -15.85 -3.14 14.01
C THR A 3 -16.47 -3.74 12.75
N LEU A 4 -17.33 -4.76 12.89
CA LEU A 4 -18.05 -5.34 11.74
C LEU A 4 -18.91 -4.28 11.03
N ALA A 5 -19.69 -3.51 11.80
CA ALA A 5 -20.50 -2.41 11.26
C ALA A 5 -19.64 -1.35 10.56
N GLY A 6 -18.50 -0.96 11.15
CA GLY A 6 -17.57 -0.01 10.53
C GLY A 6 -17.02 -0.53 9.21
N ASN A 7 -16.66 -1.82 9.13
CA ASN A 7 -16.21 -2.44 7.89
C ASN A 7 -17.30 -2.44 6.80
N LEU A 8 -18.54 -2.75 7.16
CA LEU A 8 -19.69 -2.72 6.24
C LEU A 8 -20.01 -1.31 5.75
N ILE A 9 -19.98 -0.30 6.64
CA ILE A 9 -20.18 1.11 6.26
C ILE A 9 -19.04 1.60 5.36
N MET A 10 -17.80 1.17 5.59
CA MET A 10 -16.70 1.47 4.66
C MET A 10 -16.98 0.91 3.26
N LYS A 11 -17.44 -0.34 3.15
CA LYS A 11 -17.83 -0.93 1.86
C LYS A 11 -19.03 -0.21 1.21
N HIS A 12 -19.99 0.22 2.02
CA HIS A 12 -21.16 0.98 1.56
C HIS A 12 -20.75 2.34 0.97
N ASN A 13 -19.90 3.09 1.67
CA ASN A 13 -19.48 4.42 1.24
C ASN A 13 -18.43 4.39 0.12
N HIS A 14 -17.63 3.32 0.09
CA HIS A 14 -16.54 3.10 -0.86
C HIS A 14 -16.70 1.71 -1.46
N ASN A 15 -17.43 1.63 -2.57
CA ASN A 15 -17.71 0.34 -3.23
C ASN A 15 -16.43 -0.40 -3.62
N ASP A 16 -15.34 0.30 -3.88
CA ASP A 16 -14.00 -0.22 -4.21
C ASP A 16 -13.23 -0.78 -3.01
N PHE A 17 -13.72 -0.57 -1.79
CA PHE A 17 -13.10 -1.12 -0.59
C PHE A 17 -13.08 -2.66 -0.65
N PRO A 18 -11.89 -3.32 -0.57
CA PRO A 18 -11.76 -4.77 -0.65
C PRO A 18 -12.10 -5.44 0.70
N SER A 19 -13.37 -5.37 1.09
CA SER A 19 -13.85 -5.93 2.35
C SER A 19 -13.89 -7.47 2.31
N ASP A 20 -13.09 -8.11 3.15
CA ASP A 20 -13.16 -9.57 3.35
C ASP A 20 -14.46 -10.00 4.04
N VAL A 21 -14.94 -9.16 4.97
CA VAL A 21 -16.15 -9.41 5.77
C VAL A 21 -17.39 -9.40 4.90
N TYR A 22 -17.52 -8.39 4.02
CA TYR A 22 -18.67 -8.27 3.12
C TYR A 22 -18.79 -9.47 2.19
N ILE A 23 -17.68 -9.91 1.59
CA ILE A 23 -17.67 -11.05 0.64
C ILE A 23 -18.09 -12.33 1.34
N VAL A 24 -17.59 -12.58 2.55
CA VAL A 24 -18.01 -13.73 3.37
C VAL A 24 -19.49 -13.66 3.71
N PHE A 25 -20.00 -12.49 4.13
CA PHE A 25 -21.40 -12.33 4.50
C PHE A 25 -22.35 -12.46 3.31
N GLU A 26 -22.00 -11.95 2.14
CA GLU A 26 -22.83 -12.12 0.93
C GLU A 26 -22.90 -13.60 0.49
N ALA A 27 -21.77 -14.32 0.54
CA ALA A 27 -21.75 -15.76 0.25
C ALA A 27 -22.55 -16.56 1.27
N LEU A 28 -22.49 -16.19 2.55
CA LEU A 28 -23.28 -16.77 3.64
C LEU A 28 -24.73 -16.26 3.68
N ASN A 29 -25.19 -15.53 2.66
CA ASN A 29 -26.54 -14.98 2.59
C ASN A 29 -26.98 -14.26 3.88
N ALA A 30 -26.04 -13.52 4.49
CA ALA A 30 -26.28 -12.78 5.71
C ALA A 30 -27.27 -11.64 5.47
N GLN A 31 -27.97 -11.25 6.53
CA GLN A 31 -28.83 -10.08 6.52
C GLN A 31 -28.34 -9.03 7.52
N VAL A 32 -28.40 -7.77 7.12
CA VAL A 32 -28.10 -6.63 8.00
C VAL A 32 -29.40 -6.12 8.59
N VAL A 33 -29.48 -6.03 9.92
CA VAL A 33 -30.63 -5.44 10.61
C VAL A 33 -30.36 -3.97 10.81
N LEU A 34 -31.15 -3.14 10.13
CA LEU A 34 -31.12 -1.70 10.20
C LEU A 34 -32.16 -1.21 11.21
N GLN A 35 -31.73 -0.42 12.18
CA GLN A 35 -32.62 0.37 13.01
C GLN A 35 -32.88 1.69 12.28
N GLU A 36 -34.11 1.89 11.81
CA GLU A 36 -34.50 3.08 11.03
C GLU A 36 -35.15 4.17 11.90
N SER A 37 -35.73 3.80 13.03
CA SER A 37 -36.26 4.69 14.08
C SER A 37 -36.29 3.94 15.41
N LEU A 38 -36.70 4.56 16.52
CA LEU A 38 -36.82 3.87 17.82
C LEU A 38 -37.70 2.61 17.82
N VAL A 39 -38.64 2.51 16.88
CA VAL A 39 -39.63 1.44 16.83
C VAL A 39 -39.58 0.62 15.54
N LYS A 40 -38.85 1.08 14.52
CA LYS A 40 -38.81 0.44 13.21
C LYS A 40 -37.46 -0.21 12.95
N GLU A 41 -37.51 -1.50 12.68
CA GLU A 41 -36.37 -2.31 12.24
C GLU A 41 -36.66 -2.97 10.90
N ARG A 42 -35.60 -3.14 10.10
CA ARG A 42 -35.69 -3.80 8.81
C ARG A 42 -34.45 -4.65 8.58
N ALA A 43 -34.65 -5.94 8.35
CA ALA A 43 -33.61 -6.82 7.88
C ALA A 43 -33.51 -6.71 6.35
N VAL A 44 -32.30 -6.48 5.83
CA VAL A 44 -32.02 -6.36 4.40
C VAL A 44 -30.90 -7.31 4.01
N THR A 45 -30.87 -7.76 2.76
CA THR A 45 -29.74 -8.54 2.23
C THR A 45 -28.48 -7.68 2.12
N MET A 46 -27.29 -8.27 2.00
CA MET A 46 -26.05 -7.48 1.83
C MET A 46 -26.09 -6.60 0.57
N THR A 47 -26.60 -7.15 -0.54
CA THR A 47 -26.76 -6.41 -1.81
C THR A 47 -27.75 -5.26 -1.69
N GLU A 48 -28.85 -5.43 -0.95
CA GLU A 48 -29.81 -4.35 -0.67
C GLU A 48 -29.23 -3.31 0.29
N PHE A 49 -28.44 -3.74 1.28
CA PHE A 49 -27.73 -2.85 2.20
C PHE A 49 -26.84 -1.86 1.44
N LEU A 50 -26.06 -2.31 0.45
CA LEU A 50 -25.22 -1.40 -0.36
C LEU A 50 -26.00 -0.33 -1.13
N LYS A 51 -27.30 -0.53 -1.34
CA LYS A 51 -28.18 0.42 -2.06
C LYS A 51 -29.03 1.27 -1.11
N THR A 52 -29.00 0.97 0.19
CA THR A 52 -29.87 1.61 1.17
C THR A 52 -29.24 2.88 1.72
N GLU A 53 -29.92 4.01 1.63
CA GLU A 53 -29.43 5.25 2.24
C GLU A 53 -29.31 5.11 3.76
N MET A 54 -28.10 5.28 4.28
CA MET A 54 -27.78 5.06 5.70
C MET A 54 -27.91 6.30 6.60
N ILE A 55 -28.25 7.48 6.04
CA ILE A 55 -28.46 8.69 6.84
C ILE A 55 -29.58 8.45 7.86
N GLY A 56 -29.29 8.72 9.14
CA GLY A 56 -30.22 8.52 10.25
C GLY A 56 -30.48 7.06 10.64
N LYS A 57 -29.80 6.09 10.05
CA LYS A 57 -29.96 4.65 10.34
C LYS A 57 -28.69 4.07 10.98
N ILE A 58 -28.84 3.03 11.79
CA ILE A 58 -27.71 2.29 12.35
C ILE A 58 -27.81 0.80 12.05
N ILE A 59 -26.65 0.15 11.90
CA ILE A 59 -26.56 -1.31 11.85
C ILE A 59 -26.68 -1.82 13.29
N ARG A 60 -27.79 -2.47 13.62
CA ARG A 60 -28.03 -3.03 14.96
C ARG A 60 -27.44 -4.44 15.10
N ALA A 61 -27.62 -5.26 14.08
CA ALA A 61 -27.21 -6.66 14.10
C ALA A 61 -26.93 -7.19 12.69
N ILE A 62 -26.28 -8.35 12.63
CA ILE A 62 -26.05 -9.13 11.42
C ILE A 62 -26.58 -10.52 11.69
N ILE A 63 -27.52 -10.98 10.87
CA ILE A 63 -28.14 -12.30 10.97
C ILE A 63 -27.41 -13.22 10.01
N LEU A 64 -26.85 -14.31 10.56
CA LEU A 64 -26.23 -15.38 9.79
C LEU A 64 -27.17 -16.58 9.77
N PRO A 65 -27.56 -17.09 8.58
CA PRO A 65 -28.31 -18.34 8.49
C PRO A 65 -27.51 -19.52 9.05
N PRO A 66 -28.18 -20.50 9.68
CA PRO A 66 -27.53 -21.74 10.09
C PRO A 66 -27.30 -22.66 8.89
N TYR A 67 -26.10 -23.23 8.78
CA TYR A 67 -25.72 -24.16 7.72
C TYR A 67 -25.28 -25.51 8.30
N ILE A 68 -25.92 -26.59 7.85
CA ILE A 68 -25.64 -27.97 8.28
C ILE A 68 -24.37 -28.45 7.58
N ARG A 69 -23.33 -28.81 8.34
CA ARG A 69 -21.99 -29.15 7.80
C ARG A 69 -22.01 -30.37 6.87
N GLU A 70 -22.95 -31.28 7.10
CA GLU A 70 -23.15 -32.49 6.30
C GLU A 70 -23.68 -32.15 4.90
N GLN A 71 -24.35 -31.01 4.73
CA GLN A 71 -24.96 -30.58 3.47
C GLN A 71 -24.15 -29.46 2.79
N TYR A 72 -23.58 -28.55 3.58
CA TYR A 72 -22.92 -27.35 3.08
C TYR A 72 -21.40 -27.44 3.20
N ILE A 73 -20.72 -27.06 2.12
CA ILE A 73 -19.30 -26.75 2.06
C ILE A 73 -19.18 -25.23 2.15
N PHE A 74 -18.31 -24.74 3.03
CA PHE A 74 -17.95 -23.33 3.09
C PHE A 74 -16.44 -23.15 3.08
N ASP A 75 -15.96 -22.32 2.16
CA ASP A 75 -14.57 -21.91 2.06
C ASP A 75 -14.45 -20.43 1.77
N SER A 76 -13.46 -19.78 2.38
CA SER A 76 -13.12 -18.39 2.09
C SER A 76 -11.62 -18.23 1.96
N TYR A 77 -11.20 -17.36 1.05
CA TYR A 77 -9.79 -17.09 0.76
C TYR A 77 -9.53 -15.61 0.70
N LYS A 78 -8.33 -15.23 1.15
CA LYS A 78 -7.81 -13.88 1.06
C LYS A 78 -6.37 -13.96 0.58
N ILE A 79 -6.12 -13.44 -0.61
CA ILE A 79 -4.78 -13.41 -1.20
C ILE A 79 -4.25 -12.00 -1.14
N MET A 80 -3.03 -11.84 -0.65
CA MET A 80 -2.44 -10.55 -0.28
C MET A 80 -0.96 -10.53 -0.71
N ILE A 81 -0.38 -9.33 -0.80
CA ILE A 81 1.06 -9.16 -1.03
C ILE A 81 1.93 -9.78 0.08
N ARG A 82 1.38 -9.90 1.31
CA ARG A 82 2.02 -10.51 2.48
C ARG A 82 0.97 -11.20 3.35
N ALA A 83 1.39 -12.17 4.15
CA ALA A 83 0.48 -13.06 4.87
C ALA A 83 -0.47 -12.39 5.88
N GLN A 84 -0.13 -11.20 6.40
CA GLN A 84 -0.89 -10.49 7.42
C GLN A 84 -0.83 -8.97 7.22
N ASN A 85 -1.81 -8.27 7.81
CA ASN A 85 -1.92 -6.80 7.79
C ASN A 85 -1.76 -6.20 6.38
N ALA A 86 -2.47 -6.78 5.41
CA ALA A 86 -2.51 -6.31 4.04
C ALA A 86 -3.94 -6.41 3.49
N HIS A 87 -4.28 -5.52 2.57
CA HIS A 87 -5.50 -5.63 1.78
C HIS A 87 -5.39 -6.79 0.80
N ALA A 88 -6.54 -7.37 0.46
CA ALA A 88 -6.60 -8.45 -0.51
C ALA A 88 -6.32 -7.91 -1.92
N TYR A 89 -5.53 -8.65 -2.69
CA TYR A 89 -5.55 -8.58 -4.15
C TYR A 89 -6.86 -9.13 -4.68
N VAL A 90 -7.21 -10.35 -4.27
CA VAL A 90 -8.51 -10.98 -4.48
C VAL A 90 -8.89 -11.69 -3.20
N ASN A 91 -10.14 -11.50 -2.78
CA ASN A 91 -10.77 -12.31 -1.76
C ASN A 91 -11.99 -13.02 -2.34
N ALA A 92 -12.31 -14.19 -1.80
CA ALA A 92 -13.37 -15.04 -2.32
C ALA A 92 -14.06 -15.78 -1.19
N ALA A 93 -15.34 -16.05 -1.35
CA ALA A 93 -16.11 -16.90 -0.46
C ALA A 93 -17.04 -17.81 -1.28
N PHE A 94 -17.11 -19.07 -0.89
CA PHE A 94 -17.84 -20.13 -1.56
C PHE A 94 -18.71 -20.84 -0.52
N LEU A 95 -20.00 -20.87 -0.76
CA LEU A 95 -20.96 -21.68 -0.01
C LEU A 95 -21.65 -22.61 -1.00
N ILE A 96 -21.46 -23.93 -0.86
CA ILE A 96 -21.96 -24.91 -1.82
C ILE A 96 -22.78 -25.95 -1.07
N ASN A 97 -24.06 -26.07 -1.40
CA ASN A 97 -24.92 -27.16 -0.92
C ASN A 97 -24.74 -28.37 -1.82
N VAL A 98 -24.35 -29.50 -1.24
CA VAL A 98 -24.11 -30.75 -1.95
C VAL A 98 -24.90 -31.90 -1.33
N GLU A 99 -25.39 -32.78 -2.19
CA GLU A 99 -25.86 -34.10 -1.78
C GLU A 99 -24.66 -35.01 -1.51
N ARG A 100 -24.64 -35.69 -0.36
CA ARG A 100 -23.60 -36.67 -0.03
C ARG A 100 -24.16 -38.10 -0.12
N PRO A 101 -23.37 -39.08 -0.61
CA PRO A 101 -21.94 -38.99 -0.93
C PRO A 101 -21.63 -38.56 -2.39
N SER A 102 -22.64 -38.29 -3.22
CA SER A 102 -22.47 -38.03 -4.65
C SER A 102 -21.73 -36.72 -4.98
N LEU A 103 -21.70 -35.76 -4.06
CA LEU A 103 -21.25 -34.38 -4.27
C LEU A 103 -21.97 -33.70 -5.44
N LYS A 104 -23.24 -34.04 -5.64
CA LYS A 104 -24.11 -33.37 -6.59
C LYS A 104 -24.56 -32.04 -5.99
N ILE A 105 -24.35 -30.95 -6.72
CA ILE A 105 -24.59 -29.59 -6.23
C ILE A 105 -26.09 -29.29 -6.32
N GLN A 106 -26.69 -28.86 -5.21
CA GLN A 106 -28.09 -28.41 -5.16
C GLN A 106 -28.21 -26.90 -5.40
N ASN A 107 -27.32 -26.13 -4.79
CA ASN A 107 -27.16 -24.69 -5.01
C ASN A 107 -25.76 -24.26 -4.56
N ALA A 108 -25.33 -23.08 -5.01
CA ALA A 108 -24.08 -22.47 -4.61
C ALA A 108 -24.25 -20.96 -4.48
N ARG A 109 -23.37 -20.33 -3.69
CA ARG A 109 -23.17 -18.88 -3.62
C ARG A 109 -21.67 -18.62 -3.67
N ILE A 110 -21.23 -17.87 -4.65
CA ILE A 110 -19.84 -17.71 -5.04
C ILE A 110 -19.58 -16.22 -5.22
N CYS A 111 -18.81 -15.65 -4.31
CA CYS A 111 -18.57 -14.21 -4.25
C CYS A 111 -17.07 -13.91 -4.31
N PHE A 112 -16.71 -12.87 -5.05
CA PHE A 112 -15.34 -12.37 -5.17
C PHE A 112 -15.28 -10.87 -4.97
N GLY A 113 -14.23 -10.40 -4.31
CA GLY A 113 -13.87 -8.98 -4.23
C GLY A 113 -12.46 -8.75 -4.76
N GLY A 114 -12.17 -7.49 -5.11
CA GLY A 114 -10.87 -7.10 -5.64
C GLY A 114 -10.63 -7.51 -7.10
N ILE A 115 -11.65 -7.92 -7.86
CA ILE A 115 -11.53 -8.14 -9.32
C ILE A 115 -11.90 -6.87 -10.08
N SER A 116 -13.01 -6.24 -9.68
CA SER A 116 -13.49 -4.95 -10.17
C SER A 116 -13.74 -4.00 -8.97
N PRO A 117 -14.01 -2.70 -9.18
CA PRO A 117 -14.33 -1.77 -8.10
C PRO A 117 -15.58 -2.15 -7.29
N GLY A 118 -16.39 -3.11 -7.71
CA GLY A 118 -17.52 -3.59 -6.93
C GLY A 118 -17.18 -4.87 -6.16
N PHE A 119 -18.11 -5.81 -6.23
CA PHE A 119 -17.86 -7.22 -5.97
C PHE A 119 -18.55 -8.02 -7.08
N ILE A 120 -18.15 -9.27 -7.25
CA ILE A 120 -18.75 -10.19 -8.21
C ILE A 120 -19.50 -11.26 -7.44
N HIS A 121 -20.80 -11.34 -7.65
CA HIS A 121 -21.62 -12.50 -7.30
C HIS A 121 -21.76 -13.36 -8.56
N ALA A 122 -21.17 -14.54 -8.59
CA ALA A 122 -21.01 -15.34 -9.80
C ALA A 122 -22.27 -16.18 -10.11
N THR A 123 -23.42 -15.53 -10.23
CA THR A 123 -24.74 -16.17 -10.41
C THR A 123 -24.82 -17.07 -11.64
N GLU A 124 -24.17 -16.69 -12.75
CA GLU A 124 -24.11 -17.52 -13.97
C GLU A 124 -23.39 -18.86 -13.72
N ILE A 125 -22.33 -18.85 -12.92
CA ILE A 125 -21.59 -20.06 -12.55
C ILE A 125 -22.45 -20.92 -11.59
N GLU A 126 -23.11 -20.29 -10.62
CA GLU A 126 -23.99 -20.95 -9.65
C GLU A 126 -25.13 -21.72 -10.33
N GLU A 127 -25.82 -21.07 -11.29
CA GLU A 127 -26.90 -21.70 -12.04
C GLU A 127 -26.40 -22.85 -12.92
N PHE A 128 -25.22 -22.69 -13.55
CA PHE A 128 -24.62 -23.77 -14.33
C PHE A 128 -24.24 -24.99 -13.46
N MET A 129 -23.73 -24.74 -12.25
CA MET A 129 -23.29 -25.78 -11.32
C MET A 129 -24.47 -26.60 -10.76
N LYS A 130 -25.68 -26.06 -10.76
CA LYS A 130 -26.88 -26.71 -10.22
C LYS A 130 -27.14 -28.06 -10.88
N GLY A 131 -27.28 -29.09 -10.05
CA GLY A 131 -27.51 -30.47 -10.47
C GLY A 131 -26.29 -31.19 -11.06
N LYS A 132 -25.12 -30.53 -11.13
CA LYS A 132 -23.86 -31.11 -11.61
C LYS A 132 -23.05 -31.73 -10.48
N GLN A 133 -22.10 -32.57 -10.84
CA GLN A 133 -21.17 -33.17 -9.89
C GLN A 133 -19.95 -32.26 -9.72
N LEU A 134 -19.57 -31.97 -8.47
CA LEU A 134 -18.55 -30.95 -8.15
C LEU A 134 -17.18 -31.21 -8.82
N TYR A 135 -16.82 -32.48 -9.02
CA TYR A 135 -15.51 -32.91 -9.48
C TYR A 135 -15.47 -33.37 -10.95
N ASP A 136 -16.55 -33.18 -11.71
CA ASP A 136 -16.60 -33.54 -13.12
C ASP A 136 -15.69 -32.62 -13.96
N SER A 137 -14.75 -33.20 -14.71
CA SER A 137 -13.77 -32.47 -15.51
C SER A 137 -14.40 -31.65 -16.65
N GLN A 138 -15.51 -32.10 -17.23
CA GLN A 138 -16.24 -31.36 -18.25
C GLN A 138 -16.94 -30.15 -17.65
N VAL A 139 -17.52 -30.32 -16.45
CA VAL A 139 -18.15 -29.24 -15.68
C VAL A 139 -17.11 -28.17 -15.32
N ILE A 140 -15.94 -28.57 -14.82
CA ILE A 140 -14.84 -27.64 -14.48
C ILE A 140 -14.38 -26.84 -15.71
N THR A 141 -14.19 -27.52 -16.85
CA THR A 141 -13.77 -26.86 -18.10
C THR A 141 -14.80 -25.81 -18.53
N LYS A 142 -16.09 -26.14 -18.44
CA LYS A 142 -17.16 -25.20 -18.79
C LYS A 142 -17.29 -24.05 -17.80
N ILE A 143 -17.08 -24.30 -16.51
CA ILE A 143 -17.01 -23.25 -15.47
C ILE A 143 -15.93 -22.22 -15.82
N PHE A 144 -14.72 -22.64 -16.22
CA PHE A 144 -13.66 -21.68 -16.59
C PHE A 144 -13.99 -20.90 -17.86
N SER A 145 -14.71 -21.50 -18.81
CA SER A 145 -15.22 -20.78 -19.97
C SER A 145 -16.19 -19.66 -19.57
N ILE A 146 -17.13 -19.92 -18.64
CA ILE A 146 -18.08 -18.90 -18.13
C ILE A 146 -17.35 -17.85 -17.27
N ALA A 147 -16.41 -18.30 -16.44
CA ALA A 147 -15.66 -17.44 -15.57
C ALA A 147 -14.80 -16.43 -16.36
N SER A 148 -14.39 -16.77 -17.59
CA SER A 148 -13.63 -15.87 -18.49
C SER A 148 -14.42 -14.65 -18.93
N SER A 149 -15.76 -14.76 -19.08
CA SER A 149 -16.63 -13.61 -19.32
C SER A 149 -17.10 -12.94 -18.02
N THR A 150 -17.12 -13.67 -16.90
CA THR A 150 -17.60 -13.15 -15.60
C THR A 150 -16.53 -12.31 -14.89
N PHE A 151 -15.28 -12.77 -14.86
CA PHE A 151 -14.20 -12.15 -14.10
C PHE A 151 -13.41 -11.17 -14.97
N ILE A 152 -14.05 -10.06 -15.32
CA ILE A 152 -13.39 -8.96 -16.05
C ILE A 152 -12.75 -8.04 -15.01
N ALA A 153 -11.42 -8.08 -14.93
CA ALA A 153 -10.67 -7.25 -14.01
C ALA A 153 -10.46 -5.84 -14.58
N ASP A 154 -10.65 -4.82 -13.75
CA ASP A 154 -10.42 -3.43 -14.14
C ASP A 154 -8.91 -3.10 -14.20
N SER A 155 -8.53 -2.02 -14.88
CA SER A 155 -7.16 -1.50 -14.90
C SER A 155 -6.88 -0.42 -13.83
N ALA A 156 -7.90 0.02 -13.10
CA ALA A 156 -7.82 1.13 -12.17
C ALA A 156 -7.26 0.75 -10.79
N SER A 157 -7.35 -0.53 -10.42
CA SER A 157 -6.79 -1.05 -9.17
C SER A 157 -5.27 -1.00 -9.17
N SER A 158 -4.68 -0.40 -8.14
CA SER A 158 -3.23 -0.41 -7.89
C SER A 158 -2.70 -1.78 -7.43
N ASN A 159 -3.58 -2.75 -7.20
CA ASN A 159 -3.28 -3.99 -6.49
C ASN A 159 -3.12 -5.20 -7.44
N GLY A 160 -2.02 -5.22 -8.19
CA GLY A 160 -1.70 -6.30 -9.12
C GLY A 160 -2.39 -6.15 -10.49
N SER A 161 -1.83 -6.79 -11.52
CA SER A 161 -2.34 -6.62 -12.90
C SER A 161 -3.74 -7.23 -13.07
N PRO A 162 -4.55 -6.72 -14.02
CA PRO A 162 -5.86 -7.30 -14.32
C PRO A 162 -5.78 -8.80 -14.64
N GLU A 163 -4.80 -9.22 -15.44
CA GLU A 163 -4.62 -10.63 -15.81
C GLU A 163 -4.27 -11.49 -14.60
N TYR A 164 -3.45 -10.99 -13.67
CA TYR A 164 -3.12 -11.68 -12.44
C TYR A 164 -4.37 -11.89 -11.58
N ARG A 165 -5.16 -10.83 -11.35
CA ARG A 165 -6.38 -10.90 -10.51
C ARG A 165 -7.43 -11.85 -11.11
N GLN A 166 -7.61 -11.83 -12.43
CA GLN A 166 -8.49 -12.75 -13.13
C GLN A 166 -8.05 -14.22 -12.97
N LYS A 167 -6.77 -14.52 -13.24
CA LYS A 167 -6.23 -15.89 -13.08
C LYS A 167 -6.29 -16.37 -11.63
N LEU A 168 -6.10 -15.45 -10.69
CA LEU A 168 -6.21 -15.74 -9.27
C LEU A 168 -7.63 -16.16 -8.88
N ALA A 169 -8.66 -15.50 -9.41
CA ALA A 169 -10.05 -15.88 -9.19
C ALA A 169 -10.34 -17.31 -9.69
N PHE A 170 -9.84 -17.68 -10.88
CA PHE A 170 -9.92 -19.06 -11.38
C PHE A 170 -9.19 -20.04 -10.46
N GLY A 171 -7.98 -19.68 -10.01
CA GLY A 171 -7.19 -20.50 -9.10
C GLY A 171 -7.90 -20.76 -7.77
N LEU A 172 -8.59 -19.76 -7.20
CA LEU A 172 -9.34 -19.90 -5.95
C LEU A 172 -10.59 -20.77 -6.12
N LEU A 173 -11.30 -20.64 -7.24
CA LEU A 173 -12.41 -21.53 -7.56
C LEU A 173 -11.94 -22.97 -7.71
N TYR A 174 -10.85 -23.19 -8.45
CA TYR A 174 -10.26 -24.52 -8.64
C TYR A 174 -9.78 -25.13 -7.33
N LYS A 175 -9.10 -24.33 -6.50
CA LYS A 175 -8.65 -24.72 -5.17
C LYS A 175 -9.80 -25.21 -4.30
N THR A 176 -10.93 -24.51 -4.32
CA THR A 176 -12.15 -24.91 -3.58
C THR A 176 -12.67 -26.26 -4.04
N ILE A 177 -12.70 -26.51 -5.35
CA ILE A 177 -13.13 -27.79 -5.91
C ILE A 177 -12.17 -28.91 -5.48
N LEU A 178 -10.85 -28.69 -5.62
CA LEU A 178 -9.84 -29.68 -5.22
C LEU A 178 -9.91 -30.00 -3.72
N LYS A 179 -9.99 -28.98 -2.87
CA LYS A 179 -10.06 -29.15 -1.40
C LYS A 179 -11.22 -30.03 -0.95
N ASN A 180 -12.36 -29.95 -1.66
CA ASN A 180 -13.59 -30.64 -1.27
C ASN A 180 -13.89 -31.89 -2.10
N THR A 181 -12.99 -32.25 -3.03
CA THR A 181 -13.08 -33.50 -3.80
C THR A 181 -12.35 -34.60 -3.02
N PRO A 182 -12.91 -35.82 -2.92
CA PRO A 182 -12.21 -36.95 -2.30
C PRO A 182 -10.86 -37.21 -2.97
N GLU A 183 -9.79 -37.34 -2.18
CA GLU A 183 -8.41 -37.48 -2.69
C GLU A 183 -8.26 -38.59 -3.73
N ARG A 184 -8.97 -39.71 -3.57
CA ARG A 184 -8.99 -40.84 -4.51
C ARG A 184 -9.45 -40.48 -5.94
N LEU A 185 -10.15 -39.36 -6.10
CA LEU A 185 -10.64 -38.87 -7.39
C LEU A 185 -9.73 -37.79 -7.99
N ILE A 186 -8.72 -37.33 -7.25
CA ILE A 186 -7.82 -36.25 -7.67
C ILE A 186 -6.51 -36.88 -8.16
N PRO A 187 -6.01 -36.51 -9.36
CA PRO A 187 -4.69 -36.91 -9.81
C PRO A 187 -3.60 -36.47 -8.82
N GLN A 188 -2.63 -37.33 -8.51
CA GLN A 188 -1.62 -37.10 -7.48
C GLN A 188 -0.90 -35.75 -7.61
N ARG A 189 -0.60 -35.32 -8.84
CA ARG A 189 0.07 -34.03 -9.13
C ARG A 189 -0.74 -32.78 -8.73
N LEU A 190 -2.04 -32.93 -8.45
CA LEU A 190 -2.97 -31.83 -8.16
C LEU A 190 -3.40 -31.77 -6.68
N LEU A 191 -3.08 -32.80 -5.88
CA LEU A 191 -3.55 -32.92 -4.49
C LEU A 191 -3.18 -31.70 -3.63
N SER A 192 -1.93 -31.23 -3.72
CA SER A 192 -1.46 -30.07 -2.95
C SER A 192 -2.16 -28.75 -3.32
N GLY A 193 -2.84 -28.68 -4.47
CA GLY A 193 -3.58 -27.49 -4.90
C GLY A 193 -4.71 -27.10 -3.95
N GLY A 194 -5.34 -28.07 -3.28
CA GLY A 194 -6.42 -27.84 -2.31
C GLY A 194 -5.94 -27.41 -0.92
N GLU A 195 -4.66 -27.60 -0.59
CA GLU A 195 -4.14 -27.36 0.77
C GLU A 195 -3.96 -25.87 1.09
N ILE A 196 -4.13 -25.50 2.36
CA ILE A 196 -3.84 -24.14 2.84
C ILE A 196 -2.37 -24.09 3.28
N LEU A 197 -1.63 -23.09 2.79
CA LEU A 197 -0.24 -22.86 3.19
C LEU A 197 -0.17 -22.60 4.71
N LYS A 198 0.56 -23.45 5.43
CA LYS A 198 0.82 -23.31 6.87
C LYS A 198 2.24 -22.82 7.07
N ARG A 199 2.41 -21.67 7.72
CA ARG A 199 3.73 -21.16 8.10
C ARG A 199 4.12 -21.76 9.47
N PRO A 200 5.19 -22.56 9.58
CA PRO A 200 5.65 -23.05 10.87
C PRO A 200 6.24 -21.91 11.72
N LEU A 201 6.46 -22.18 13.01
CA LEU A 201 7.23 -21.27 13.86
C LEU A 201 8.63 -21.08 13.29
N SER A 202 9.12 -19.84 13.30
CA SER A 202 10.45 -19.50 12.80
C SER A 202 11.51 -20.05 13.77
N SER A 203 12.59 -20.62 13.24
CA SER A 203 13.77 -21.06 14.00
C SER A 203 15.04 -20.55 13.32
N GLY A 204 16.14 -20.45 14.08
CA GLY A 204 17.43 -19.98 13.58
C GLY A 204 18.59 -20.56 14.38
N LYS A 205 19.77 -20.62 13.78
CA LYS A 205 21.02 -21.05 14.41
C LYS A 205 22.09 -20.00 14.08
N GLN A 206 22.75 -19.47 15.11
CA GLN A 206 23.90 -18.59 14.95
C GLN A 206 25.17 -19.38 15.30
N VAL A 207 26.20 -19.25 14.47
CA VAL A 207 27.54 -19.80 14.72
C VAL A 207 28.53 -18.69 14.42
N TYR A 208 29.38 -18.37 15.39
CA TYR A 208 30.41 -17.35 15.27
C TYR A 208 31.64 -17.78 16.08
N GLU A 209 32.80 -17.29 15.66
CA GLU A 209 34.05 -17.47 16.41
C GLU A 209 34.14 -16.41 17.52
N SER A 210 34.63 -16.82 18.68
CA SER A 210 34.80 -15.96 19.85
C SER A 210 36.14 -16.30 20.49
N ILE A 211 36.99 -15.28 20.69
CA ILE A 211 38.33 -15.39 21.28
C ILE A 211 38.30 -14.68 22.64
N PRO A 212 38.09 -15.40 23.76
CA PRO A 212 37.95 -14.79 25.10
C PRO A 212 39.12 -13.89 25.52
N GLU A 213 40.32 -14.20 25.04
CA GLU A 213 41.55 -13.43 25.32
C GLU A 213 41.49 -12.01 24.76
N ASN A 214 40.69 -11.77 23.71
CA ASN A 214 40.52 -10.48 23.03
C ASN A 214 39.23 -9.75 23.42
N PHE A 215 38.60 -10.12 24.54
CA PHE A 215 37.41 -9.44 25.00
C PHE A 215 37.73 -8.00 25.45
N PRO A 216 36.88 -7.01 25.10
CA PRO A 216 35.50 -7.14 24.59
C PRO A 216 35.35 -7.17 23.06
N VAL A 217 36.43 -7.11 22.26
CA VAL A 217 36.33 -6.99 20.79
C VAL A 217 35.65 -8.20 20.14
N HIS A 218 35.94 -9.41 20.65
CA HIS A 218 35.32 -10.65 20.19
C HIS A 218 34.12 -11.09 21.04
N GLN A 219 33.75 -10.30 22.05
CA GLN A 219 32.63 -10.65 22.92
C GLN A 219 31.32 -10.26 22.22
N PRO A 220 30.32 -11.15 22.13
CA PRO A 220 28.99 -10.82 21.60
C PRO A 220 28.21 -10.00 22.64
N ILE A 221 28.65 -8.77 22.85
CA ILE A 221 28.03 -7.86 23.81
C ILE A 221 26.66 -7.40 23.32
N GLU A 222 25.73 -7.25 24.26
CA GLU A 222 24.45 -6.62 23.98
C GLU A 222 24.69 -5.19 23.47
N LYS A 223 23.84 -4.75 22.53
CA LYS A 223 23.83 -3.35 22.09
C LYS A 223 23.68 -2.45 23.32
N TYR A 224 24.58 -1.45 23.45
CA TYR A 224 24.63 -0.56 24.61
C TYR A 224 23.28 0.08 25.00
N GLU A 225 22.48 0.48 24.01
CA GLU A 225 21.16 1.08 24.23
C GLU A 225 20.00 0.08 24.19
N GLY A 226 20.27 -1.21 24.06
CA GLY A 226 19.27 -2.28 23.87
C GLY A 226 18.18 -2.25 24.94
N LEU A 227 18.58 -2.25 26.22
CA LEU A 227 17.65 -2.17 27.35
C LEU A 227 16.82 -0.88 27.38
N LYS A 228 17.43 0.27 27.05
CA LYS A 228 16.70 1.55 26.99
C LYS A 228 15.69 1.56 25.86
N GLN A 229 16.03 0.96 24.71
CA GLN A 229 15.13 0.86 23.57
C GLN A 229 13.94 -0.05 23.87
N THR A 230 14.15 -1.17 24.57
CA THR A 230 13.06 -2.08 24.95
C THR A 230 12.20 -1.55 26.10
N ALA A 231 12.76 -0.70 26.96
CA ALA A 231 12.03 -0.02 28.04
C ALA A 231 11.30 1.26 27.58
N GLY A 232 11.58 1.78 26.38
CA GLY A 232 11.05 3.07 25.92
C GLY A 232 11.72 4.29 26.54
N GLU A 233 12.92 4.13 27.10
CA GLU A 233 13.72 5.19 27.74
C GLU A 233 14.73 5.85 26.78
N ALA A 234 14.97 5.23 25.61
CA ALA A 234 15.81 5.81 24.57
C ALA A 234 15.09 7.03 23.96
N THR A 235 15.77 8.18 23.92
CA THR A 235 15.20 9.43 23.41
C THR A 235 15.51 9.58 21.92
N TYR A 236 14.46 9.78 21.12
CA TYR A 236 14.55 10.13 19.70
C TYR A 236 14.20 11.60 19.48
N ALA A 237 14.43 12.11 18.27
CA ALA A 237 14.26 13.53 17.98
C ALA A 237 12.82 14.05 18.23
N ASN A 238 11.80 13.21 18.04
CA ASN A 238 10.39 13.55 18.29
C ASN A 238 9.98 13.39 19.77
N ASP A 239 10.86 12.85 20.62
CA ASP A 239 10.62 12.75 22.08
C ASP A 239 11.11 13.99 22.82
N ILE A 240 11.76 14.92 22.11
CA ILE A 240 12.21 16.20 22.67
C ILE A 240 10.96 17.00 23.08
N PRO A 241 10.89 17.46 24.35
CA PRO A 241 9.75 18.23 24.83
C PRO A 241 9.48 19.46 23.98
N ILE A 242 8.19 19.77 23.78
CA ILE A 242 7.74 20.93 23.03
C ILE A 242 8.20 22.20 23.74
N ALA A 243 8.89 23.07 23.02
CA ALA A 243 9.30 24.36 23.55
C ALA A 243 8.15 25.37 23.56
N VAL A 244 8.25 26.37 24.45
CA VAL A 244 7.29 27.48 24.51
C VAL A 244 7.30 28.23 23.17
N ASN A 245 6.10 28.46 22.61
CA ASN A 245 5.89 29.07 21.30
C ASN A 245 6.47 28.27 20.12
N GLN A 246 6.70 26.96 20.28
CA GLN A 246 7.06 26.09 19.16
C GLN A 246 5.91 26.05 18.14
N LEU A 247 6.26 26.21 16.87
CA LEU A 247 5.35 26.07 15.74
C LEU A 247 5.65 24.77 14.99
N TRP A 248 4.70 24.36 14.17
CA TRP A 248 4.74 23.16 13.35
C TRP A 248 4.67 23.54 11.89
N ALA A 249 5.40 22.81 11.06
CA ALA A 249 5.52 23.08 9.63
C ALA A 249 5.06 21.87 8.82
N ALA A 250 4.30 22.10 7.75
CA ALA A 250 3.90 21.08 6.80
C ALA A 250 4.18 21.55 5.37
N PHE A 251 4.74 20.67 4.54
CA PHE A 251 5.03 21.01 3.15
C PHE A 251 3.74 21.09 2.33
N VAL A 252 3.62 22.14 1.54
CA VAL A 252 2.69 22.18 0.41
C VAL A 252 3.46 21.66 -0.80
N THR A 253 2.96 20.63 -1.45
CA THR A 253 3.71 19.88 -2.48
C THR A 253 3.01 19.88 -3.83
N ALA A 254 3.78 19.80 -4.90
CA ALA A 254 3.27 19.83 -6.26
C ALA A 254 2.57 18.51 -6.66
N LYS A 255 1.43 18.61 -7.35
CA LYS A 255 0.66 17.47 -7.86
C LYS A 255 0.74 17.32 -9.40
N HIS A 256 1.46 18.21 -10.10
CA HIS A 256 1.61 18.19 -11.56
C HIS A 256 3.08 18.35 -11.96
N VAL A 257 3.64 17.36 -12.63
CA VAL A 257 5.03 17.37 -13.12
C VAL A 257 5.11 18.08 -14.47
N GLY A 258 6.20 18.80 -14.71
CA GLY A 258 6.49 19.53 -15.96
C GLY A 258 5.81 20.89 -16.07
N ALA A 259 4.76 21.15 -15.28
CA ALA A 259 4.07 22.44 -15.25
C ALA A 259 4.84 23.49 -14.41
N THR A 260 4.45 24.74 -14.54
CA THR A 260 4.87 25.85 -13.67
C THR A 260 3.72 26.28 -12.77
N ILE A 261 4.00 27.08 -11.74
CA ILE A 261 2.97 27.57 -10.82
C ILE A 261 2.44 28.91 -11.33
N ALA A 262 1.15 28.96 -11.70
CA ALA A 262 0.47 30.17 -12.12
C ALA A 262 0.12 31.05 -10.92
N SER A 263 -0.48 30.43 -9.90
CA SER A 263 -0.91 31.10 -8.67
C SER A 263 -1.04 30.14 -7.50
N ILE A 264 -0.99 30.71 -6.31
CA ILE A 264 -1.16 30.00 -5.03
C ILE A 264 -2.23 30.74 -4.24
N ASP A 265 -3.31 30.06 -3.89
CA ASP A 265 -4.37 30.57 -3.02
C ASP A 265 -4.32 29.88 -1.65
N THR A 266 -3.98 30.66 -0.63
CA THR A 266 -3.89 30.21 0.77
C THR A 266 -5.11 30.62 1.60
N SER A 267 -6.11 31.28 1.01
CA SER A 267 -7.22 31.90 1.73
C SER A 267 -8.02 30.91 2.59
N ALA A 268 -8.22 29.68 2.12
CA ALA A 268 -8.90 28.63 2.89
C ALA A 268 -8.03 28.14 4.07
N ALA A 269 -6.71 28.04 3.87
CA ALA A 269 -5.78 27.63 4.90
C ALA A 269 -5.73 28.65 6.05
N PHE A 270 -5.63 29.95 5.74
CA PHE A 270 -5.61 31.03 6.75
C PHE A 270 -6.93 31.24 7.49
N LYS A 271 -8.03 30.61 7.06
CA LYS A 271 -9.28 30.57 7.85
C LYS A 271 -9.21 29.59 9.03
N LEU A 272 -8.26 28.65 9.01
CA LEU A 272 -8.07 27.74 10.13
C LEU A 272 -7.41 28.49 11.30
N PRO A 273 -7.98 28.44 12.52
CA PRO A 273 -7.35 29.01 13.70
C PRO A 273 -5.96 28.42 13.95
N GLY A 274 -4.99 29.28 14.27
CA GLY A 274 -3.62 28.89 14.59
C GLY A 274 -2.69 28.74 13.38
N VAL A 275 -3.13 29.06 12.15
CA VAL A 275 -2.21 29.20 11.00
C VAL A 275 -1.47 30.54 11.10
N VAL A 276 -0.15 30.49 11.02
CA VAL A 276 0.75 31.63 11.27
C VAL A 276 1.32 32.20 9.98
N ALA A 277 1.84 31.35 9.09
CA ALA A 277 2.52 31.79 7.87
C ALA A 277 2.49 30.72 6.77
N PHE A 278 2.68 31.15 5.54
CA PHE A 278 3.03 30.29 4.40
C PHE A 278 4.29 30.85 3.75
N LEU A 279 5.36 30.06 3.74
CA LEU A 279 6.68 30.46 3.26
C LEU A 279 6.99 29.73 1.95
N THR A 280 7.55 30.46 0.99
CA THR A 280 7.89 30.00 -0.35
C THR A 280 9.36 30.25 -0.65
N PHE A 281 9.81 29.95 -1.87
CA PHE A 281 11.18 30.27 -2.30
C PHE A 281 11.53 31.77 -2.16
N LYS A 282 10.52 32.66 -2.19
CA LYS A 282 10.70 34.12 -2.05
C LYS A 282 11.10 34.54 -0.64
N ASP A 283 10.81 33.70 0.35
CA ASP A 283 11.06 33.97 1.76
C ASP A 283 12.42 33.42 2.21
N ILE A 284 13.19 32.80 1.31
CA ILE A 284 14.53 32.30 1.59
C ILE A 284 15.53 33.46 1.49
N PRO A 285 16.21 33.84 2.58
CA PRO A 285 17.18 34.95 2.55
C PRO A 285 18.48 34.62 1.81
N GLY A 286 18.75 33.34 1.56
CA GLY A 286 19.95 32.84 0.89
C GLY A 286 19.67 32.19 -0.46
N LYS A 287 20.54 31.25 -0.87
CA LYS A 287 20.32 30.46 -2.09
C LYS A 287 19.18 29.44 -1.84
N ASN A 288 18.23 29.35 -2.76
CA ASN A 288 17.18 28.33 -2.76
C ASN A 288 17.75 26.97 -3.20
N THR A 289 18.53 26.33 -2.33
CA THR A 289 19.18 25.05 -2.61
C THR A 289 19.35 24.21 -1.35
N ILE A 290 19.16 22.90 -1.47
CA ILE A 290 19.52 21.92 -0.43
C ILE A 290 20.87 21.24 -0.69
N SER A 291 21.44 21.41 -1.89
CA SER A 291 22.72 20.83 -2.29
C SER A 291 23.92 21.52 -1.64
N GLY A 292 23.75 22.75 -1.17
CA GLY A 292 24.84 23.58 -0.67
C GLY A 292 25.93 23.79 -1.72
N ASP A 293 27.17 23.97 -1.27
CA ASP A 293 28.36 24.08 -2.13
C ASP A 293 29.18 22.75 -2.12
N GLU A 294 28.49 21.59 -2.09
CA GLU A 294 29.09 20.25 -1.92
C GLU A 294 28.99 19.38 -3.20
N PRO A 295 29.84 19.61 -4.22
CA PRO A 295 29.75 18.96 -5.53
C PRO A 295 30.01 17.44 -5.50
N MET A 296 30.54 16.91 -4.40
CA MET A 296 30.77 15.46 -4.25
C MET A 296 29.46 14.68 -4.03
N PHE A 297 28.47 15.30 -3.37
CA PHE A 297 27.23 14.63 -2.98
C PHE A 297 26.04 14.98 -3.89
N PHE A 298 26.14 16.08 -4.62
CA PHE A 298 25.06 16.58 -5.46
C PHE A 298 25.56 16.80 -6.89
N LEU A 299 24.99 16.04 -7.82
CA LEU A 299 25.30 16.16 -9.26
C LEU A 299 24.66 17.39 -9.90
N GLU A 300 23.56 17.87 -9.32
CA GLU A 300 22.83 19.05 -9.75
C GLU A 300 22.38 19.86 -8.53
N ASN A 301 22.10 21.14 -8.76
CA ASN A 301 21.49 22.01 -7.76
C ASN A 301 20.03 21.61 -7.55
N GLU A 302 19.72 21.08 -6.36
CA GLU A 302 18.36 20.74 -5.95
C GLU A 302 17.74 21.90 -5.15
N GLU A 303 16.59 22.39 -5.60
CA GLU A 303 15.88 23.49 -4.96
C GLU A 303 15.18 23.05 -3.67
N LEU A 304 15.16 23.92 -2.65
CA LEU A 304 14.36 23.69 -1.45
C LEU A 304 12.87 23.85 -1.74
N PHE A 305 12.51 24.92 -2.44
CA PHE A 305 11.14 25.19 -2.89
C PHE A 305 11.10 25.45 -4.40
N VAL A 306 10.07 24.98 -5.09
CA VAL A 306 9.89 25.19 -6.53
C VAL A 306 9.95 26.69 -6.86
N SER A 307 10.87 27.08 -7.74
CA SER A 307 10.93 28.44 -8.30
C SER A 307 10.61 28.51 -9.80
N GLY A 308 10.54 27.36 -10.48
CA GLY A 308 10.27 27.25 -11.91
C GLY A 308 9.41 26.04 -12.28
N ALA A 309 9.85 25.27 -13.28
CA ALA A 309 9.15 24.06 -13.71
C ALA A 309 9.26 22.96 -12.65
N ILE A 310 8.14 22.31 -12.36
CA ILE A 310 8.05 21.21 -11.39
C ILE A 310 8.72 19.98 -11.98
N LYS A 311 9.75 19.46 -11.29
CA LYS A 311 10.61 18.38 -11.77
C LYS A 311 10.10 16.99 -11.41
N PHE A 312 9.38 16.86 -10.29
CA PHE A 312 8.86 15.58 -9.80
C PHE A 312 7.59 15.74 -8.96
N TYR A 313 6.83 14.65 -8.84
CA TYR A 313 5.60 14.62 -8.07
C TYR A 313 5.92 14.76 -6.57
N HIS A 314 5.13 15.55 -5.85
CA HIS A 314 5.39 16.00 -4.48
C HIS A 314 6.63 16.89 -4.28
N GLN A 315 7.18 17.53 -5.31
CA GLN A 315 8.23 18.54 -5.11
C GLN A 315 7.72 19.66 -4.19
N PRO A 316 8.48 20.08 -3.15
CA PRO A 316 8.02 21.11 -2.21
C PRO A 316 7.82 22.47 -2.88
N ILE A 317 6.63 23.05 -2.76
CA ILE A 317 6.31 24.41 -3.24
C ILE A 317 6.60 25.45 -2.16
N GLY A 318 6.35 25.08 -0.91
CA GLY A 318 6.49 25.93 0.25
C GLY A 318 6.18 25.16 1.52
N VAL A 319 6.16 25.86 2.64
CA VAL A 319 5.82 25.30 3.94
C VAL A 319 4.78 26.19 4.63
N ILE A 320 3.71 25.57 5.11
CA ILE A 320 2.73 26.24 5.97
C ILE A 320 3.10 26.02 7.44
N VAL A 321 2.99 27.07 8.24
CA VAL A 321 3.38 27.08 9.65
C VAL A 321 2.14 27.33 10.51
N ALA A 322 1.95 26.52 11.54
CA ALA A 322 0.82 26.62 12.46
C ALA A 322 1.19 26.28 13.92
N GLU A 323 0.31 26.61 14.86
CA GLU A 323 0.49 26.36 16.30
C GLU A 323 0.37 24.87 16.68
N SER A 324 -0.16 24.02 15.80
CA SER A 324 -0.24 22.56 16.02
C SER A 324 0.10 21.77 14.77
N ASN A 325 0.63 20.55 14.95
CA ASN A 325 0.95 19.62 13.87
C ASN A 325 -0.29 19.31 13.01
N ALA A 326 -1.42 19.03 13.66
CA ALA A 326 -2.68 18.73 12.98
C ALA A 326 -3.16 19.92 12.14
N THR A 327 -3.11 21.14 12.69
CA THR A 327 -3.49 22.36 11.96
C THR A 327 -2.58 22.58 10.76
N ALA A 328 -1.26 22.43 10.90
CA ALA A 328 -0.32 22.60 9.79
C ALA A 328 -0.61 21.63 8.64
N ASN A 329 -0.81 20.34 8.94
CA ASN A 329 -1.12 19.32 7.93
C ASN A 329 -2.47 19.57 7.24
N MET A 330 -3.52 19.92 8.00
CA MET A 330 -4.83 20.26 7.43
C MET A 330 -4.73 21.52 6.55
N ALA A 331 -4.03 22.55 7.02
CA ALA A 331 -3.85 23.79 6.29
C ALA A 331 -3.09 23.59 4.98
N ALA A 332 -2.09 22.69 4.95
CA ALA A 332 -1.33 22.38 3.74
C ALA A 332 -2.21 21.80 2.63
N GLU A 333 -3.16 20.92 2.96
CA GLU A 333 -4.10 20.35 1.98
C GLU A 333 -5.15 21.36 1.48
N LEU A 334 -5.40 22.44 2.22
CA LEU A 334 -6.31 23.51 1.81
C LEU A 334 -5.68 24.53 0.87
N VAL A 335 -4.35 24.55 0.73
CA VAL A 335 -3.67 25.44 -0.21
C VAL A 335 -3.95 24.99 -1.63
N LYS A 336 -4.55 25.89 -2.42
CA LYS A 336 -4.89 25.62 -3.82
C LYS A 336 -3.79 26.13 -4.73
N ILE A 337 -3.28 25.25 -5.58
CA ILE A 337 -2.26 25.58 -6.58
C ILE A 337 -2.92 25.57 -7.96
N THR A 338 -2.76 26.65 -8.71
CA THR A 338 -3.09 26.68 -10.13
C THR A 338 -1.80 26.53 -10.92
N TYR A 339 -1.80 25.58 -11.86
CA TYR A 339 -0.65 25.25 -12.68
C TYR A 339 -0.79 25.90 -14.06
N ASP A 340 0.33 26.36 -14.64
CA ASP A 340 0.41 26.87 -16.01
C ASP A 340 1.34 26.00 -16.86
N GLY A 341 0.98 25.87 -18.14
CA GLY A 341 1.69 25.09 -19.16
C GLY A 341 1.23 23.64 -19.32
N VAL A 342 1.36 23.12 -20.55
CA VAL A 342 1.33 21.68 -20.81
C VAL A 342 2.73 21.18 -20.50
N GLY A 343 2.86 20.54 -19.33
CA GLY A 343 4.16 20.19 -18.78
C GLY A 343 5.02 19.42 -19.77
N SER A 344 6.32 19.72 -19.78
CA SER A 344 7.33 18.95 -20.51
C SER A 344 7.06 17.45 -20.43
N GLU A 345 7.33 16.72 -21.52
CA GLU A 345 7.09 15.27 -21.59
C GLU A 345 7.61 14.55 -20.32
N VAL A 346 6.72 13.80 -19.67
CA VAL A 346 7.00 13.13 -18.40
C VAL A 346 7.43 11.69 -18.69
N PHE A 347 8.58 11.31 -18.14
CA PHE A 347 9.12 9.95 -18.25
C PHE A 347 9.06 9.25 -16.88
N PRO A 348 7.93 8.59 -16.53
CA PRO A 348 7.72 8.07 -15.18
C PRO A 348 8.55 6.81 -14.87
N THR A 349 9.02 6.09 -15.90
CA THR A 349 9.83 4.88 -15.73
C THR A 349 11.17 4.98 -16.45
N LEU A 350 12.12 4.14 -16.03
CA LEU A 350 13.38 3.94 -16.75
C LEU A 350 13.13 3.55 -18.21
N HIS A 351 12.10 2.74 -18.49
CA HIS A 351 11.77 2.34 -19.85
C HIS A 351 11.31 3.51 -20.72
N ASP A 352 10.59 4.47 -20.16
CA ASP A 352 10.16 5.65 -20.90
C ASP A 352 11.38 6.51 -21.27
N VAL A 353 12.33 6.67 -20.34
CA VAL A 353 13.61 7.34 -20.63
C VAL A 353 14.39 6.58 -21.72
N LEU A 354 14.56 5.27 -21.60
CA LEU A 354 15.32 4.46 -22.56
C LEU A 354 14.68 4.38 -23.96
N LYS A 355 13.35 4.51 -24.06
CA LYS A 355 12.61 4.59 -25.33
C LYS A 355 12.63 5.98 -25.95
N SER A 356 12.90 7.01 -25.14
CA SER A 356 13.01 8.40 -25.57
C SER A 356 14.41 8.73 -26.09
N SER A 357 14.58 9.94 -26.61
CA SER A 357 15.88 10.51 -26.98
C SER A 357 16.61 11.21 -25.82
N ARG A 358 16.15 11.05 -24.57
CA ARG A 358 16.69 11.74 -23.38
C ARG A 358 17.94 11.06 -22.80
N SER A 359 19.01 11.00 -23.58
CA SER A 359 20.31 10.49 -23.10
C SER A 359 20.92 11.35 -21.99
N ASP A 360 20.52 12.63 -21.89
CA ASP A 360 20.87 13.55 -20.79
C ASP A 360 20.42 13.05 -19.41
N ARG A 361 19.48 12.11 -19.37
CA ARG A 361 18.96 11.49 -18.13
C ARG A 361 19.69 10.21 -17.75
N ILE A 362 20.68 9.77 -18.53
CA ILE A 362 21.43 8.54 -18.31
C ILE A 362 22.86 8.93 -17.94
N ASN A 363 23.24 8.70 -16.68
CA ASN A 363 24.60 8.93 -16.21
C ASN A 363 25.30 7.59 -15.92
N HIS A 364 26.40 7.34 -16.62
CA HIS A 364 27.26 6.18 -16.40
C HIS A 364 28.33 6.51 -15.36
N THR A 365 27.91 6.65 -14.09
CA THR A 365 28.79 7.05 -12.98
C THR A 365 29.82 5.99 -12.61
N VAL A 366 29.52 4.72 -12.83
CA VAL A 366 30.47 3.62 -12.59
C VAL A 366 31.19 3.30 -13.89
N LYS A 367 32.45 3.74 -14.00
CA LYS A 367 33.35 3.25 -15.05
C LYS A 367 33.64 1.77 -14.80
N SER A 368 33.59 0.97 -15.86
CA SER A 368 34.05 -0.42 -15.79
C SER A 368 35.47 -0.45 -15.22
N LEU A 369 35.71 -1.26 -14.20
CA LEU A 369 37.07 -1.53 -13.69
C LEU A 369 37.90 -2.36 -14.69
N ILE A 370 37.26 -2.86 -15.75
CA ILE A 370 37.86 -3.65 -16.81
C ILE A 370 37.78 -2.84 -18.11
N GLU A 371 38.93 -2.34 -18.58
CA GLU A 371 39.02 -1.58 -19.84
C GLU A 371 38.90 -2.48 -21.07
N ASN A 372 39.46 -3.69 -21.00
CA ASN A 372 39.42 -4.70 -22.06
C ASN A 372 38.95 -6.04 -21.49
N LEU A 373 37.75 -6.45 -21.86
CA LEU A 373 37.23 -7.77 -21.52
C LEU A 373 37.52 -8.71 -22.70
N ASN A 374 38.63 -9.46 -22.63
CA ASN A 374 38.92 -10.51 -23.60
C ASN A 374 38.08 -11.75 -23.28
N ILE A 375 36.89 -11.81 -23.87
CA ILE A 375 36.07 -13.02 -23.85
C ILE A 375 36.56 -13.94 -24.96
N GLU A 376 36.93 -15.18 -24.63
CA GLU A 376 37.19 -16.20 -25.65
C GLU A 376 35.88 -16.50 -26.40
N ASN A 377 35.88 -16.36 -27.73
CA ASN A 377 34.70 -16.56 -28.57
C ASN A 377 34.27 -18.04 -28.71
N ASN A 378 34.86 -18.95 -27.94
CA ASN A 378 34.55 -20.37 -28.01
C ASN A 378 33.59 -20.74 -26.87
N TYR A 379 32.29 -20.69 -27.15
CA TYR A 379 31.23 -21.02 -26.20
C TYR A 379 30.24 -22.01 -26.83
N ASP A 380 29.80 -23.00 -26.04
CA ASP A 380 28.80 -23.99 -26.47
C ASP A 380 27.38 -23.42 -26.50
N VAL A 381 27.10 -22.40 -25.68
CA VAL A 381 25.80 -21.75 -25.54
C VAL A 381 25.99 -20.25 -25.37
N CYS A 382 25.23 -19.47 -26.14
CA CYS A 382 25.13 -18.02 -26.01
C CYS A 382 23.71 -17.63 -25.61
N GLY A 383 23.58 -16.72 -24.64
CA GLY A 383 22.31 -16.22 -24.16
C GLY A 383 22.36 -14.72 -23.94
N ILE A 384 21.30 -14.03 -24.35
CA ILE A 384 21.10 -12.60 -24.11
C ILE A 384 19.81 -12.45 -23.32
N GLY A 385 19.86 -11.66 -22.26
CA GLY A 385 18.71 -11.39 -21.41
C GLY A 385 18.73 -9.97 -20.88
N LYS A 386 17.59 -9.54 -20.34
CA LYS A 386 17.42 -8.26 -19.67
C LYS A 386 16.86 -8.51 -18.27
N LEU A 387 17.42 -7.81 -17.29
CA LEU A 387 16.95 -7.83 -15.91
C LEU A 387 16.58 -6.39 -15.51
N ASP A 388 15.33 -6.21 -15.09
CA ASP A 388 14.85 -4.96 -14.52
C ASP A 388 14.65 -5.12 -13.01
N LEU A 389 15.34 -4.30 -12.22
CA LEU A 389 15.24 -4.27 -10.77
C LEU A 389 14.44 -3.03 -10.35
N GLY A 390 13.38 -3.24 -9.59
CA GLY A 390 12.52 -2.17 -9.09
C GLY A 390 13.18 -1.31 -8.01
N LEU A 391 12.52 -0.21 -7.65
CA LEU A 391 12.94 0.67 -6.56
C LEU A 391 12.67 0.03 -5.19
N GLN A 392 13.41 0.50 -4.18
CA GLN A 392 13.19 0.14 -2.79
C GLN A 392 13.03 1.41 -1.95
N TYR A 393 12.02 1.44 -1.10
CA TYR A 393 11.86 2.48 -0.09
C TYR A 393 12.50 2.02 1.22
N HIS A 394 13.29 2.89 1.85
CA HIS A 394 14.03 2.55 3.07
C HIS A 394 13.12 2.11 4.23
N PHE A 395 11.95 2.73 4.37
CA PHE A 395 10.95 2.39 5.39
C PHE A 395 11.50 2.41 6.84
N PHE A 396 12.29 3.43 7.18
CA PHE A 396 12.73 3.66 8.56
C PHE A 396 11.51 3.83 9.48
N LEU A 397 11.53 3.17 10.64
CA LEU A 397 10.43 3.30 11.63
C LEU A 397 10.39 4.69 12.26
N GLY A 398 11.56 5.32 12.47
CA GLY A 398 11.66 6.74 12.78
C GLY A 398 11.67 7.54 11.48
N THR A 399 10.60 8.30 11.21
CA THR A 399 10.53 9.17 10.04
C THR A 399 11.47 10.37 10.17
N ALA A 400 11.77 11.02 9.05
CA ALA A 400 12.57 12.23 9.05
C ALA A 400 11.92 13.30 9.93
N TYR A 401 12.67 13.78 10.92
CA TYR A 401 12.21 14.77 11.88
C TYR A 401 13.30 15.82 12.09
N CYS A 402 12.88 17.08 12.23
CA CYS A 402 13.73 18.22 12.51
C CYS A 402 13.02 19.14 13.50
N CYS A 403 13.72 19.52 14.56
CA CYS A 403 13.32 20.62 15.43
C CYS A 403 14.42 21.68 15.43
N SER A 404 14.07 22.94 15.17
CA SER A 404 14.99 24.07 15.10
C SER A 404 14.69 25.09 16.20
N TYR A 405 15.74 25.53 16.88
CA TYR A 405 15.70 26.52 17.96
C TYR A 405 16.51 27.75 17.56
N THR A 406 15.88 28.92 17.54
CA THR A 406 16.58 30.19 17.31
C THR A 406 17.11 30.74 18.63
N ILE A 407 18.41 31.01 18.72
CA ILE A 407 19.03 31.59 19.91
C ILE A 407 19.10 33.11 19.73
N ARG A 408 18.16 33.87 20.31
CA ARG A 408 18.06 35.34 20.11
C ARG A 408 19.33 36.16 20.39
N ARG A 409 20.31 35.62 21.12
CA ARG A 409 21.54 36.33 21.53
C ARG A 409 22.69 36.22 20.51
N TRP A 410 22.56 35.35 19.51
CA TRP A 410 23.54 35.13 18.44
C TRP A 410 22.76 34.89 17.14
N ILE A 411 23.22 35.38 15.99
CA ILE A 411 22.58 35.06 14.71
C ILE A 411 22.93 33.60 14.33
N GLY A 412 22.27 32.66 14.99
CA GLY A 412 22.50 31.22 14.90
C GLY A 412 21.38 30.42 15.57
N GLY A 413 21.25 29.15 15.19
CA GLY A 413 20.26 28.22 15.74
C GLY A 413 20.86 26.87 16.08
N ILE A 414 20.18 26.11 16.93
CA ILE A 414 20.45 24.69 17.18
C ILE A 414 19.37 23.88 16.50
N CYS A 415 19.75 22.81 15.83
CA CYS A 415 18.79 21.90 15.23
C CYS A 415 19.09 20.45 15.65
N ASN A 416 18.03 19.74 16.03
CA ASN A 416 18.08 18.31 16.30
C ASN A 416 17.43 17.57 15.13
N TYR A 417 18.14 16.57 14.59
CA TYR A 417 17.74 15.85 13.39
C TYR A 417 17.89 14.33 13.56
N SER A 418 17.06 13.57 12.85
CA SER A 418 17.30 12.14 12.59
C SER A 418 18.00 11.97 11.23
N VAL A 419 19.34 11.96 11.21
CA VAL A 419 20.17 11.85 9.98
C VAL A 419 21.51 11.15 10.23
N ASP A 420 22.08 10.54 9.18
CA ASP A 420 23.41 9.90 9.25
C ASP A 420 24.58 10.87 8.98
N GLY A 421 24.32 12.04 8.40
CA GLY A 421 25.35 13.03 8.00
C GLY A 421 25.12 14.43 8.58
N PRO A 422 25.60 14.74 9.80
CA PRO A 422 25.38 16.05 10.44
C PRO A 422 26.24 17.17 9.83
N SER A 423 27.38 16.86 9.21
CA SER A 423 28.35 17.84 8.70
C SER A 423 27.87 18.63 7.49
N THR A 424 26.98 18.06 6.67
CA THR A 424 26.41 18.70 5.47
C THR A 424 25.32 19.73 5.80
N ARG A 425 24.94 19.86 7.09
CA ARG A 425 23.86 20.74 7.56
C ARG A 425 24.40 21.84 8.48
N ARG A 426 25.27 22.71 7.95
CA ARG A 426 25.67 23.93 8.66
C ARG A 426 24.65 25.03 8.42
N ILE A 427 24.14 25.62 9.49
CA ILE A 427 23.49 26.94 9.42
C ILE A 427 24.63 27.95 9.22
N ASN A 428 24.86 28.36 7.98
CA ASN A 428 25.75 29.48 7.71
C ASN A 428 25.11 30.75 8.31
N ARG A 429 25.95 31.58 8.96
CA ARG A 429 25.56 32.86 9.57
C ARG A 429 24.67 33.63 8.58
N ILE A 430 23.43 33.87 8.97
CA ILE A 430 22.57 34.86 8.31
C ILE A 430 23.15 36.21 8.72
N THR A 431 23.55 37.06 7.76
CA THR A 431 23.99 38.45 8.03
C THR A 431 22.81 39.40 7.92
#